data_AF-A0A2E3XSA2-F1
#
_entry.id   AF-A0A2E3XSA2-F1
#
_cell.length_a   1.000
_cell.length_b   1.000
_cell.length_c   1.000
_cell.angle_alpha   90.00
_cell.angle_beta   90.00
_cell.angle_gamma   90.00
#
_symmetry.space_group_name_H-M   'P 1'
#
loop_
_entity.id
_entity.type
_entity.pdbx_description
1 polymer ?
#
loop_
_entity_poly.entity_id
_entity_poly.type
_entity_poly.pdbx_seq_one_letter_code
_entity_poly.pdbx_strand_id
1 'polypeptide(L)'
;MNLKELTEDKKKEIVEAANLRIEEGRRLINKGVKELGASEQSLDYPKQENALEEIRQGVSQFDSGLAANKAIEQGKAPQNIALKWFKKEMNLLPLSFDAKNENSSMFGMSFFHTSIMTILILFMATMIWMYFFKMKRAALLLEELSKKTPANPAKPEEAINVETSKKEVLPSPKPVKPEKSLGNKFSGALELIGIFEEAPNVKTFRLANIDNTPLSFTYEPGQFVTFILDLNGKKVRRSYTISSSPTEKDFVEVTIKREDKGLVSRHFHDKLKVHDKLEVSVPNGKFYFNGEQSDSIVLISGGVGITPMMSAVRYLTAKCWPGEIYFLFCARTSNDFIYQKELEYLQSRYSNLNVLASMTRAKGTSWMGPQGRFTKELIDNFIPDIEKKRIHICGPVPMMDAVKSMLSDLGVSKEQIKTEAFGGAKPKETKKNPANEEKAYNLTFTGSNKTVSLGEEQTILEAADEAGIEIDNSCRSGTCGMCKVKLLSGKVTMEVDDSLEEDEKNKGIILACQAKASEDVSVEV
;
A
#
# COMPACT_ATOMS: atom_id res chain seq x y z
N MET A 1 -9.58 -15.39 27.17
CA MET A 1 -8.85 -15.69 28.42
C MET A 1 -9.80 -15.47 29.59
N ASN A 2 -9.99 -16.47 30.44
CA ASN A 2 -10.90 -16.41 31.58
C ASN A 2 -10.14 -15.92 32.82
N LEU A 3 -10.65 -14.91 33.53
CA LEU A 3 -9.96 -14.33 34.70
C LEU A 3 -9.77 -15.34 35.85
N LYS A 4 -10.60 -16.39 35.89
CA LYS A 4 -10.51 -17.46 36.90
C LYS A 4 -9.32 -18.40 36.69
N GLU A 5 -8.70 -18.40 35.51
CA GLU A 5 -7.59 -19.28 35.14
C GLU A 5 -6.20 -18.61 35.28
N LEU A 6 -6.16 -17.34 35.71
CA LEU A 6 -4.90 -16.62 35.95
C LEU A 6 -4.26 -17.03 37.28
N THR A 7 -2.97 -17.34 37.25
CA THR A 7 -2.14 -17.52 38.45
C THR A 7 -1.99 -16.21 39.20
N GLU A 8 -1.79 -16.27 40.52
CA GLU A 8 -1.65 -15.07 41.37
C GLU A 8 -0.48 -14.18 40.93
N ASP A 9 0.62 -14.74 40.45
CA ASP A 9 1.76 -13.97 39.95
C ASP A 9 1.40 -13.17 38.69
N LYS A 10 0.62 -13.75 37.76
CA LYS A 10 0.10 -13.02 36.60
C LYS A 10 -0.94 -11.96 36.98
N LYS A 11 -1.72 -12.17 38.05
CA LYS A 11 -2.62 -11.13 38.56
C LYS A 11 -1.83 -9.94 39.11
N LYS A 12 -0.74 -10.19 39.86
CA LYS A 12 0.17 -9.14 40.35
C LYS A 12 0.81 -8.37 39.20
N GLU A 13 1.36 -9.07 38.20
CA GLU A 13 1.94 -8.46 36.99
C GLU A 13 0.94 -7.54 36.26
N ILE A 14 -0.32 -7.98 36.11
CA ILE A 14 -1.38 -7.16 35.51
C ILE A 14 -1.71 -5.92 36.36
N VAL A 15 -1.73 -6.05 37.69
CA VAL A 15 -1.99 -4.92 38.61
C VAL A 15 -0.83 -3.92 38.63
N GLU A 16 0.42 -4.39 38.60
CA GLU A 16 1.59 -3.51 38.48
C GLU A 16 1.58 -2.75 37.14
N ALA A 17 1.33 -3.44 36.03
CA ALA A 17 1.20 -2.82 34.72
C ALA A 17 0.01 -1.84 34.65
N ALA A 18 -1.10 -2.13 35.32
CA ALA A 18 -2.26 -1.23 35.42
C ALA A 18 -1.95 0.03 36.24
N ASN A 19 -1.25 -0.12 37.36
CA ASN A 19 -0.83 1.01 38.20
C ASN A 19 0.17 1.92 37.47
N LEU A 20 1.12 1.36 36.73
CA LEU A 20 2.04 2.12 35.88
C LEU A 20 1.31 2.95 34.82
N ARG A 21 0.23 2.42 34.21
CA ARG A 21 -0.63 3.19 33.26
C ARG A 21 -1.41 4.31 33.94
N ILE A 22 -1.89 4.08 35.17
CA ILE A 22 -2.56 5.12 35.99
C ILE A 22 -1.57 6.26 36.30
N GLU A 23 -0.34 5.96 36.68
CA GLU A 23 0.68 6.97 36.97
C GLU A 23 1.08 7.76 35.72
N GLU A 24 1.31 7.09 34.59
CA GLU A 24 1.66 7.73 33.32
C GLU A 24 0.50 8.58 32.78
N GLY A 25 -0.74 8.09 32.91
CA GLY A 25 -1.95 8.85 32.58
C GLY A 25 -2.07 10.14 33.40
N ARG A 26 -1.86 10.04 34.73
CA ARG A 26 -1.81 11.20 35.63
C ARG A 26 -0.69 12.18 35.25
N ARG A 27 0.49 11.67 34.83
CA ARG A 27 1.62 12.50 34.37
C ARG A 27 1.28 13.30 33.12
N LEU A 28 0.64 12.67 32.14
CA LEU A 28 0.20 13.30 30.89
C LEU A 28 -0.90 14.35 31.12
N ILE A 29 -1.93 14.03 31.94
CA ILE A 29 -2.98 15.00 32.31
C ILE A 29 -2.35 16.24 32.96
N ASN A 30 -1.48 16.06 33.95
CA ASN A 30 -0.81 17.18 34.62
C ASN A 30 0.07 18.01 33.68
N LYS A 31 0.71 17.37 32.68
CA LYS A 31 1.52 18.07 31.67
C LYS A 31 0.63 18.93 30.76
N GLY A 32 -0.39 18.33 30.13
CA GLY A 32 -1.28 19.05 29.23
C GLY A 32 -2.08 20.15 29.91
N VAL A 33 -2.54 19.96 31.16
CA VAL A 33 -3.19 21.03 31.94
C VAL A 33 -2.24 22.20 32.21
N LYS A 34 -0.96 21.92 32.54
CA LYS A 34 0.06 22.96 32.73
C LYS A 34 0.38 23.69 31.42
N GLU A 35 0.43 22.98 30.30
CA GLU A 35 0.69 23.57 28.98
C GLU A 35 -0.49 24.41 28.49
N LEU A 36 -1.74 23.99 28.74
CA LEU A 36 -2.93 24.81 28.49
C LEU A 36 -2.89 26.12 29.28
N GLY A 37 -2.71 26.07 30.61
CA GLY A 37 -2.64 27.27 31.44
C GLY A 37 -1.48 28.20 31.07
N ALA A 38 -0.34 27.65 30.63
CA ALA A 38 0.78 28.45 30.11
C ALA A 38 0.53 29.03 28.71
N SER A 39 -0.47 28.54 27.98
CA SER A 39 -0.85 29.00 26.64
C SER A 39 -2.07 29.92 26.61
N GLU A 40 -2.73 30.18 27.74
CA GLU A 40 -3.93 31.02 27.84
C GLU A 40 -3.66 32.50 27.47
N GLN A 41 -2.42 32.96 27.66
CA GLN A 41 -1.99 34.32 27.30
C GLN A 41 -1.42 34.45 25.88
N SER A 42 -1.26 33.33 25.15
CA SER A 42 -0.72 33.29 23.80
C SER A 42 -1.76 32.75 22.82
N LEU A 43 -1.99 33.43 21.69
CA LEU A 43 -2.87 32.96 20.60
C LEU A 43 -2.23 31.80 19.79
N ASP A 44 -1.55 30.88 20.48
CA ASP A 44 -0.85 29.71 19.96
C ASP A 44 -1.78 28.50 19.97
N TYR A 45 -2.75 28.52 19.05
CA TYR A 45 -3.75 27.46 18.90
C TYR A 45 -3.13 26.06 18.68
N PRO A 46 -2.05 25.88 17.87
CA PRO A 46 -1.39 24.57 17.74
C PRO A 46 -0.87 24.02 19.08
N LYS A 47 -0.37 24.89 19.96
CA LYS A 47 0.08 24.47 21.31
C LYS A 47 -1.10 24.11 22.22
N GLN A 48 -2.22 24.83 22.12
CA GLN A 48 -3.45 24.50 22.84
C GLN A 48 -4.04 23.15 22.37
N GLU A 49 -4.03 22.86 21.06
CA GLU A 49 -4.46 21.58 20.49
C GLU A 49 -3.57 20.42 20.96
N ASN A 50 -2.24 20.58 20.91
CA ASN A 50 -1.31 19.57 21.42
C ASN A 50 -1.51 19.30 22.93
N ALA A 51 -1.72 20.34 23.73
CA ALA A 51 -1.95 20.21 25.17
C ALA A 51 -3.29 19.52 25.49
N LEU A 52 -4.35 19.78 24.70
CA LEU A 52 -5.61 19.03 24.78
C LEU A 52 -5.44 17.56 24.41
N GLU A 53 -4.63 17.25 23.41
CA GLU A 53 -4.36 15.89 22.98
C GLU A 53 -3.56 15.11 24.03
N GLU A 54 -2.58 15.72 24.70
CA GLU A 54 -1.90 15.11 25.85
C GLU A 54 -2.85 14.80 27.03
N ILE A 55 -3.84 15.67 27.28
CA ILE A 55 -4.88 15.39 28.29
C ILE A 55 -5.73 14.18 27.87
N ARG A 56 -6.17 14.10 26.61
CA ARG A 56 -6.95 12.95 26.11
C ARG A 56 -6.18 11.64 26.23
N GLN A 57 -4.91 11.64 25.81
CA GLN A 57 -4.04 10.47 25.93
C GLN A 57 -3.83 10.08 27.39
N GLY A 58 -3.63 11.06 28.28
CA GLY A 58 -3.53 10.82 29.72
C GLY A 58 -4.79 10.23 30.35
N VAL A 59 -5.97 10.74 29.98
CA VAL A 59 -7.27 10.19 30.41
C VAL A 59 -7.46 8.76 29.90
N SER A 60 -7.09 8.48 28.64
CA SER A 60 -7.19 7.13 28.05
C SER A 60 -6.29 6.11 28.75
N GLN A 61 -5.03 6.47 29.06
CA GLN A 61 -4.11 5.63 29.85
C GLN A 61 -4.63 5.38 31.26
N PHE A 62 -5.16 6.42 31.92
CA PHE A 62 -5.74 6.33 33.27
C PHE A 62 -6.97 5.41 33.30
N ASP A 63 -7.92 5.58 32.38
CA ASP A 63 -9.10 4.73 32.24
C ASP A 63 -8.73 3.28 31.91
N SER A 64 -7.71 3.06 31.08
CA SER A 64 -7.20 1.71 30.74
C SER A 64 -6.66 0.97 31.97
N GLY A 65 -5.83 1.62 32.78
CA GLY A 65 -5.31 1.04 34.02
C GLY A 65 -6.41 0.82 35.07
N LEU A 66 -7.33 1.79 35.23
CA LEU A 66 -8.47 1.66 36.14
C LEU A 66 -9.41 0.52 35.73
N ALA A 67 -9.61 0.31 34.42
CA ALA A 67 -10.39 -0.79 33.87
C ALA A 67 -9.74 -2.16 34.14
N ALA A 68 -8.41 -2.27 34.00
CA ALA A 68 -7.67 -3.48 34.32
C ALA A 68 -7.73 -3.84 35.81
N ASN A 69 -7.53 -2.87 36.72
CA ASN A 69 -7.67 -3.09 38.16
C ASN A 69 -9.09 -3.55 38.53
N LYS A 70 -10.14 -2.93 37.97
CA LYS A 70 -11.54 -3.36 38.17
C LYS A 70 -11.84 -4.75 37.60
N ALA A 71 -11.11 -5.19 36.57
CA ALA A 71 -11.25 -6.55 36.02
C ALA A 71 -10.75 -7.61 37.01
N ILE A 72 -9.58 -7.37 37.60
CA ILE A 72 -8.96 -8.25 38.60
C ILE A 72 -9.78 -8.27 39.89
N GLU A 73 -10.15 -7.10 40.42
CA GLU A 73 -10.89 -6.97 41.68
C GLU A 73 -12.32 -7.54 41.60
N GLN A 74 -13.05 -7.27 40.52
CA GLN A 74 -14.47 -7.66 40.41
C GLN A 74 -14.68 -9.01 39.69
N GLY A 75 -13.60 -9.70 39.28
CA GLY A 75 -13.65 -10.96 38.53
C GLY A 75 -14.40 -10.88 37.18
N LYS A 76 -14.62 -9.67 36.66
CA LYS A 76 -15.46 -9.42 35.48
C LYS A 76 -14.67 -9.68 34.20
N ALA A 77 -15.15 -10.63 33.39
CA ALA A 77 -14.54 -11.04 32.12
C ALA A 77 -13.99 -9.83 31.32
N PRO A 78 -12.72 -9.85 30.85
CA PRO A 78 -12.08 -8.67 30.27
C PRO A 78 -12.83 -8.12 29.04
N GLN A 79 -13.50 -9.01 28.30
CA GLN A 79 -14.36 -8.67 27.17
C GLN A 79 -15.49 -7.72 27.53
N ASN A 80 -16.14 -7.87 28.70
CA ASN A 80 -17.24 -7.00 29.12
C ASN A 80 -16.74 -5.59 29.50
N ILE A 81 -15.50 -5.50 29.99
CA ILE A 81 -14.85 -4.24 30.36
C ILE A 81 -14.35 -3.54 29.09
N ALA A 82 -13.70 -4.26 28.18
CA ALA A 82 -13.30 -3.77 26.87
C ALA A 82 -14.51 -3.30 26.05
N LEU A 83 -15.63 -4.05 26.05
CA LEU A 83 -16.86 -3.66 25.37
C LEU A 83 -17.51 -2.42 26.00
N LYS A 84 -17.46 -2.27 27.33
CA LYS A 84 -17.97 -1.06 28.00
C LYS A 84 -17.09 0.16 27.73
N TRP A 85 -15.77 0.00 27.71
CA TRP A 85 -14.82 1.04 27.31
C TRP A 85 -15.02 1.45 25.85
N PHE A 86 -15.09 0.49 24.93
CA PHE A 86 -15.36 0.72 23.51
C PHE A 86 -16.69 1.47 23.29
N LYS A 87 -17.77 1.06 23.97
CA LYS A 87 -19.05 1.76 23.90
C LYS A 87 -18.99 3.18 24.47
N LYS A 88 -18.15 3.45 25.47
CA LYS A 88 -17.92 4.80 25.99
C LYS A 88 -17.21 5.66 24.94
N GLU A 89 -16.12 5.16 24.36
CA GLU A 89 -15.28 5.88 23.40
C GLU A 89 -16.03 6.19 22.10
N MET A 90 -16.83 5.23 21.61
CA MET A 90 -17.68 5.40 20.43
C MET A 90 -18.98 6.18 20.70
N ASN A 91 -19.16 6.72 21.92
CA ASN A 91 -20.36 7.42 22.38
C ASN A 91 -21.68 6.61 22.20
N LEU A 92 -21.59 5.28 22.32
CA LEU A 92 -22.67 4.29 22.17
C LEU A 92 -23.33 3.90 23.50
N LEU A 93 -22.93 4.53 24.62
CA LEU A 93 -23.64 4.44 25.89
C LEU A 93 -24.69 5.57 25.93
N PRO A 94 -25.95 5.28 26.29
CA PRO A 94 -26.93 6.34 26.50
C PRO A 94 -26.48 7.28 27.63
N LEU A 95 -26.77 8.57 27.46
CA LEU A 95 -26.50 9.62 28.46
C LEU A 95 -27.50 9.57 29.64
N SER A 96 -27.64 8.40 30.28
CA SER A 96 -28.30 8.27 31.57
C SER A 96 -27.75 7.10 32.39
N PHE A 97 -27.40 7.39 33.65
CA PHE A 97 -27.27 6.37 34.69
C PHE A 97 -28.66 6.07 35.24
N ASP A 98 -29.42 5.18 34.59
CA ASP A 98 -30.65 4.63 35.17
C ASP A 98 -30.46 3.18 35.59
N ALA A 99 -30.09 3.03 36.86
CA ALA A 99 -30.07 1.75 37.55
C ALA A 99 -31.49 1.38 38.02
N LYS A 100 -32.37 0.97 37.08
CA LYS A 100 -33.62 0.19 37.31
C LYS A 100 -34.34 -0.10 35.99
N ASN A 101 -34.03 -1.23 35.36
CA ASN A 101 -35.00 -1.98 34.53
C ASN A 101 -34.51 -3.40 34.25
N GLU A 102 -34.42 -4.20 35.31
CA GLU A 102 -34.68 -5.64 35.16
C GLU A 102 -36.19 -5.80 34.98
N ASN A 103 -36.65 -5.98 33.75
CA ASN A 103 -38.02 -6.43 33.49
C ASN A 103 -38.08 -7.30 32.22
N SER A 104 -38.58 -8.52 32.40
CA SER A 104 -39.02 -9.50 31.39
C SER A 104 -38.10 -9.78 30.18
N SER A 105 -37.05 -10.58 30.40
CA SER A 105 -36.48 -11.40 29.31
C SER A 105 -37.31 -12.67 29.10
N MET A 106 -37.93 -12.85 27.94
CA MET A 106 -38.33 -14.19 27.48
C MET A 106 -37.12 -14.84 26.80
N PHE A 107 -36.77 -16.07 27.22
CA PHE A 107 -35.64 -16.84 26.68
C PHE A 107 -34.30 -16.08 26.62
N GLY A 108 -34.04 -15.20 27.59
CA GLY A 108 -32.77 -14.44 27.67
C GLY A 108 -32.59 -13.35 26.62
N MET A 109 -33.60 -13.06 25.79
CA MET A 109 -33.60 -12.00 24.80
C MET A 109 -34.47 -10.81 25.24
N SER A 110 -34.19 -9.63 24.70
CA SER A 110 -35.01 -8.43 24.96
C SER A 110 -36.36 -8.52 24.25
N PHE A 111 -37.40 -7.95 24.84
CA PHE A 111 -38.76 -7.90 24.28
C PHE A 111 -38.80 -7.33 22.85
N PHE A 112 -37.94 -6.36 22.55
CA PHE A 112 -37.78 -5.78 21.22
C PHE A 112 -37.28 -6.81 20.20
N HIS A 113 -36.25 -7.59 20.56
CA HIS A 113 -35.68 -8.62 19.69
C HIS A 113 -36.67 -9.77 19.44
N THR A 114 -37.40 -10.21 20.47
CA THR A 114 -38.42 -11.26 20.31
C THR A 114 -39.58 -10.81 19.43
N SER A 115 -39.98 -9.53 19.55
CA SER A 115 -41.04 -8.94 18.70
C SER A 115 -40.62 -8.89 17.22
N ILE A 116 -39.41 -8.43 16.92
CA ILE A 116 -38.89 -8.37 15.54
C ILE A 116 -38.78 -9.78 14.93
N MET A 117 -38.24 -10.76 15.66
CA MET A 117 -38.10 -12.12 15.15
C MET A 117 -39.46 -12.76 14.86
N THR A 118 -40.47 -12.51 15.70
CA THR A 118 -41.84 -13.01 15.49
C THR A 118 -42.44 -12.44 14.20
N ILE A 119 -42.25 -11.13 13.94
CA ILE A 119 -42.71 -10.48 12.71
C ILE A 119 -42.01 -11.06 11.46
N LEU A 120 -40.69 -11.26 11.52
CA LEU A 120 -39.93 -11.83 10.39
C LEU A 120 -40.32 -13.28 10.10
N ILE A 121 -40.58 -14.09 11.12
CA ILE A 121 -41.05 -15.48 10.96
C ILE A 121 -42.46 -15.50 10.32
N LEU A 122 -43.38 -14.64 10.77
CA LEU A 122 -44.70 -14.49 10.15
C LEU A 122 -44.63 -14.04 8.69
N PHE A 123 -43.74 -13.10 8.37
CA PHE A 123 -43.50 -12.65 7.00
C PHE A 123 -42.94 -13.77 6.11
N MET A 124 -41.97 -14.54 6.60
CA MET A 124 -41.41 -15.68 5.88
C MET A 124 -42.48 -16.77 5.64
N ALA A 125 -43.27 -17.11 6.65
CA ALA A 125 -44.34 -18.10 6.55
C ALA A 125 -45.43 -17.68 5.55
N THR A 126 -45.83 -16.41 5.55
CA THR A 126 -46.81 -15.88 4.58
C THR A 126 -46.27 -15.87 3.15
N MET A 127 -45.00 -15.51 2.93
CA MET A 127 -44.36 -15.61 1.61
C MET A 127 -44.30 -17.06 1.09
N ILE A 128 -43.92 -18.02 1.94
CA ILE A 128 -43.91 -19.45 1.58
C ILE A 128 -45.33 -19.94 1.24
N TRP A 129 -46.32 -19.57 2.05
CA TRP A 129 -47.73 -19.93 1.79
C TRP A 129 -48.24 -19.35 0.47
N MET A 130 -47.95 -18.08 0.18
CA MET A 130 -48.29 -17.43 -1.09
C MET A 130 -47.61 -18.13 -2.28
N TYR A 131 -46.35 -18.54 -2.16
CA TYR A 131 -45.64 -19.28 -3.19
C TYR A 131 -46.35 -20.61 -3.51
N PHE A 132 -46.67 -21.43 -2.50
CA PHE A 132 -47.40 -22.68 -2.70
C PHE A 132 -48.79 -22.46 -3.32
N PHE A 133 -49.50 -21.42 -2.89
CA PHE A 133 -50.83 -21.10 -3.45
C PHE A 133 -50.74 -20.67 -4.93
N LYS A 134 -49.72 -19.89 -5.28
CA LYS A 134 -49.44 -19.46 -6.66
C LYS A 134 -49.07 -20.64 -7.56
N MET A 135 -48.22 -21.55 -7.07
CA MET A 135 -47.86 -22.79 -7.77
C MET A 135 -49.07 -23.72 -7.98
N LYS A 136 -49.92 -23.89 -6.96
CA LYS A 136 -51.15 -24.70 -7.07
C LYS A 136 -52.11 -24.13 -8.12
N ARG A 137 -52.25 -22.80 -8.19
CA ARG A 137 -53.08 -22.13 -9.21
C ARG A 137 -52.49 -22.26 -10.62
N ALA A 138 -51.17 -22.21 -10.77
CA ALA A 138 -50.49 -22.43 -12.04
C ALA A 138 -50.65 -23.88 -12.55
N ALA A 139 -50.55 -24.88 -11.66
CA ALA A 139 -50.75 -26.28 -12.00
C ALA A 139 -52.18 -26.56 -12.52
N LEU A 140 -53.21 -26.01 -11.87
CA LEU A 140 -54.60 -26.14 -12.30
C LEU A 140 -54.86 -25.50 -13.68
N LEU A 141 -54.25 -24.34 -13.97
CA LEU A 141 -54.35 -23.70 -15.29
C LEU A 141 -53.68 -24.54 -16.39
N LEU A 142 -52.53 -25.15 -16.11
CA LEU A 142 -51.87 -26.06 -17.05
C LEU A 142 -52.69 -27.33 -17.31
N GLU A 143 -53.36 -27.87 -16.30
CA GLU A 143 -54.25 -29.02 -16.44
C GLU A 143 -55.53 -28.68 -17.23
N GLU A 144 -56.07 -27.47 -17.09
CA GLU A 144 -57.22 -27.02 -17.88
C GLU A 144 -56.84 -26.77 -19.36
N LEU A 145 -55.66 -26.20 -19.60
CA LEU A 145 -55.13 -26.00 -20.95
C LEU A 145 -54.82 -27.33 -21.66
N SER A 146 -54.26 -28.32 -20.95
CA SER A 146 -53.95 -29.63 -21.53
C SER A 146 -55.20 -30.42 -21.96
N LYS A 147 -56.33 -30.22 -21.29
CA LYS A 147 -57.61 -30.88 -21.61
C LYS A 147 -58.36 -30.26 -22.81
N LYS A 148 -57.93 -29.11 -23.33
CA LYS A 148 -58.67 -28.32 -24.35
C LYS A 148 -58.21 -28.51 -25.81
N THR A 149 -57.24 -29.39 -26.08
CA THR A 149 -56.69 -29.59 -27.43
C THR A 149 -56.92 -31.03 -27.94
N PRO A 150 -57.89 -31.26 -28.85
CA PRO A 150 -58.00 -32.53 -29.58
C PRO A 150 -56.91 -32.61 -30.65
N ALA A 151 -56.19 -33.73 -30.68
CA ALA A 151 -55.19 -33.99 -31.71
C ALA A 151 -55.83 -34.63 -32.96
N ASN A 152 -55.39 -34.22 -34.16
CA ASN A 152 -55.46 -35.05 -35.36
C ASN A 152 -54.25 -34.74 -36.27
N PRO A 153 -53.53 -35.75 -36.83
CA PRO A 153 -52.20 -35.52 -37.40
C PRO A 153 -52.18 -35.47 -38.93
N ALA A 154 -51.21 -34.73 -39.48
CA ALA A 154 -50.72 -34.91 -40.84
C ALA A 154 -49.20 -34.64 -40.91
N LYS A 155 -48.50 -35.52 -41.62
CA LYS A 155 -47.07 -35.53 -41.99
C LYS A 155 -47.02 -35.98 -43.47
N PRO A 156 -45.86 -36.00 -44.17
CA PRO A 156 -44.49 -35.67 -43.77
C PRO A 156 -43.98 -34.46 -44.61
N GLU A 157 -42.72 -34.05 -44.78
CA GLU A 157 -41.39 -34.15 -44.12
C GLU A 157 -40.62 -32.89 -44.64
N GLU A 158 -39.32 -32.61 -44.49
CA GLU A 158 -38.12 -33.32 -44.03
C GLU A 158 -37.35 -32.44 -43.02
N ALA A 159 -36.68 -33.04 -42.04
CA ALA A 159 -35.58 -32.38 -41.33
C ALA A 159 -34.55 -33.43 -40.86
N ILE A 160 -33.34 -33.25 -41.35
CA ILE A 160 -32.14 -34.08 -41.21
C ILE A 160 -31.85 -34.52 -39.76
N ASN A 161 -31.43 -35.78 -39.63
CA ASN A 161 -31.00 -36.42 -38.39
C ASN A 161 -29.51 -36.15 -38.12
N VAL A 162 -29.14 -35.65 -36.92
CA VAL A 162 -27.76 -35.70 -36.40
C VAL A 162 -27.78 -36.02 -34.91
N GLU A 163 -26.85 -36.88 -34.50
CA GLU A 163 -26.81 -37.61 -33.24
C GLU A 163 -26.35 -36.79 -32.02
N THR A 164 -26.45 -37.45 -30.86
CA THR A 164 -25.94 -37.03 -29.55
C THR A 164 -24.52 -36.47 -29.57
N SER A 165 -24.38 -35.22 -29.13
CA SER A 165 -23.10 -34.64 -28.68
C SER A 165 -23.21 -34.12 -27.24
N LYS A 166 -22.07 -33.97 -26.58
CA LYS A 166 -21.93 -33.63 -25.16
C LYS A 166 -22.58 -32.27 -24.84
N LYS A 167 -22.97 -32.08 -23.57
CA LYS A 167 -23.27 -30.73 -23.03
C LYS A 167 -22.10 -29.80 -23.34
N GLU A 168 -22.28 -28.89 -24.29
CA GLU A 168 -21.37 -27.77 -24.46
C GLU A 168 -21.48 -26.86 -23.24
N VAL A 169 -20.34 -26.68 -22.59
CA VAL A 169 -20.14 -25.58 -21.64
C VAL A 169 -20.24 -24.30 -22.46
N LEU A 170 -21.11 -23.37 -22.04
CA LEU A 170 -21.16 -22.01 -22.58
C LEU A 170 -19.73 -21.48 -22.70
N PRO A 171 -19.26 -21.05 -23.89
CA PRO A 171 -17.90 -20.58 -24.03
C PRO A 171 -17.72 -19.39 -23.10
N SER A 172 -16.83 -19.53 -22.12
CA SER A 172 -16.33 -18.40 -21.36
C SER A 172 -15.92 -17.31 -22.36
N PRO A 173 -16.23 -16.02 -22.11
CA PRO A 173 -15.79 -14.96 -23.00
C PRO A 173 -14.29 -15.13 -23.19
N LYS A 174 -13.86 -15.35 -24.43
CA LYS A 174 -12.44 -15.52 -24.74
C LYS A 174 -11.70 -14.37 -24.07
N PRO A 175 -10.62 -14.61 -23.31
CA PRO A 175 -9.83 -13.50 -22.82
C PRO A 175 -9.41 -12.72 -24.06
N VAL A 176 -9.93 -11.50 -24.18
CA VAL A 176 -9.38 -10.52 -25.11
C VAL A 176 -7.94 -10.41 -24.67
N LYS A 177 -7.02 -10.97 -25.46
CA LYS A 177 -5.59 -10.82 -25.20
C LYS A 177 -5.39 -9.32 -25.00
N PRO A 178 -4.87 -8.85 -23.85
CA PRO A 178 -4.48 -7.47 -23.75
C PRO A 178 -3.53 -7.23 -24.92
N GLU A 179 -3.95 -6.34 -25.81
CA GLU A 179 -3.07 -5.82 -26.84
C GLU A 179 -1.84 -5.32 -26.09
N LYS A 180 -0.64 -5.75 -26.49
CA LYS A 180 0.60 -5.42 -25.79
C LYS A 180 0.92 -3.94 -25.98
N SER A 181 0.17 -3.06 -25.31
CA SER A 181 0.59 -1.70 -25.06
C SER A 181 1.73 -1.79 -24.05
N LEU A 182 2.96 -1.94 -24.55
CA LEU A 182 4.02 -1.13 -23.97
C LEU A 182 3.48 0.30 -24.04
N GLY A 183 3.04 0.83 -22.90
CA GLY A 183 2.28 2.08 -22.87
C GLY A 183 3.05 3.15 -23.61
N ASN A 184 2.40 3.78 -24.61
CA ASN A 184 3.04 4.76 -25.47
C ASN A 184 3.74 5.79 -24.59
N LYS A 185 5.08 5.83 -24.65
CA LYS A 185 5.89 6.72 -23.83
C LYS A 185 5.45 8.16 -24.10
N PHE A 186 4.82 8.76 -23.12
CA PHE A 186 4.41 10.15 -23.12
C PHE A 186 5.51 11.00 -22.49
N SER A 187 5.81 12.12 -23.15
CA SER A 187 6.62 13.20 -22.60
C SER A 187 5.88 14.50 -22.87
N GLY A 188 5.56 15.25 -21.82
CA GLY A 188 4.70 16.43 -21.92
C GLY A 188 4.32 16.97 -20.55
N ALA A 189 3.44 17.96 -20.50
CA ALA A 189 2.99 18.57 -19.25
C ALA A 189 1.63 17.99 -18.80
N LEU A 190 1.53 17.67 -17.51
CA LEU A 190 0.26 17.37 -16.82
C LEU A 190 -0.08 18.49 -15.84
N GLU A 191 -1.36 18.68 -15.54
CA GLU A 191 -1.84 19.67 -14.56
C GLU A 191 -2.10 19.01 -13.21
N LEU A 192 -1.61 19.64 -12.13
CA LEU A 192 -1.85 19.22 -10.75
C LEU A 192 -3.29 19.60 -10.34
N ILE A 193 -4.22 18.65 -10.36
CA ILE A 193 -5.64 18.89 -10.09
C ILE A 193 -6.06 18.63 -8.64
N GLY A 194 -5.20 18.04 -7.81
CA GLY A 194 -5.51 17.78 -6.40
C GLY A 194 -4.30 17.42 -5.55
N ILE A 195 -4.37 17.78 -4.26
CA ILE A 195 -3.37 17.45 -3.25
C ILE A 195 -4.10 16.89 -2.02
N PHE A 196 -3.69 15.72 -1.53
CA PHE A 196 -4.29 15.03 -0.40
C PHE A 196 -3.22 14.70 0.66
N GLU A 197 -3.57 14.77 1.94
CA GLU A 197 -2.64 14.42 3.03
C GLU A 197 -2.90 12.98 3.49
N GLU A 198 -1.89 12.11 3.38
CA GLU A 198 -2.01 10.68 3.67
C GLU A 198 -1.47 10.31 5.06
N ALA A 199 -0.42 11.01 5.48
CA ALA A 199 0.28 10.87 6.74
C ALA A 199 1.13 12.14 6.99
N PRO A 200 1.62 12.42 8.20
CA PRO A 200 2.52 13.55 8.43
C PRO A 200 3.75 13.47 7.52
N ASN A 201 4.01 14.56 6.79
CA ASN A 201 5.05 14.65 5.76
C ASN A 201 4.84 13.71 4.54
N VAL A 202 3.63 13.20 4.27
CA VAL A 202 3.32 12.42 3.07
C VAL A 202 2.05 12.96 2.41
N LYS A 203 2.16 13.32 1.12
CA LYS A 203 1.04 13.86 0.33
C LYS A 203 0.89 13.12 -0.98
N THR A 204 -0.35 12.91 -1.41
CA THR A 204 -0.70 12.45 -2.75
C THR A 204 -0.97 13.64 -3.65
N PHE A 205 -0.37 13.65 -4.83
CA PHE A 205 -0.53 14.67 -5.86
C PHE A 205 -1.21 14.01 -7.07
N ARG A 206 -2.38 14.52 -7.44
CA ARG A 206 -3.20 13.99 -8.54
C ARG A 206 -3.02 14.84 -9.79
N LEU A 207 -2.67 14.22 -10.90
CA LEU A 207 -2.27 14.85 -12.15
C LEU A 207 -3.17 14.36 -13.30
N ALA A 208 -3.65 15.29 -14.13
CA ALA A 208 -4.49 15.00 -15.29
C ALA A 208 -3.96 15.71 -16.55
N ASN A 209 -4.50 15.38 -17.73
CA ASN A 209 -4.22 16.16 -18.93
C ASN A 209 -4.76 17.59 -18.78
N ILE A 210 -4.02 18.58 -19.29
CA ILE A 210 -4.35 20.02 -19.20
C ILE A 210 -5.69 20.39 -19.87
N ASP A 211 -6.12 19.61 -20.86
CA ASP A 211 -7.39 19.78 -21.57
C ASP A 211 -8.55 18.99 -20.94
N ASN A 212 -8.35 18.37 -19.77
CA ASN A 212 -9.29 17.47 -19.08
C ASN A 212 -9.74 16.26 -19.92
N THR A 213 -8.94 15.84 -20.90
CA THR A 213 -9.15 14.56 -21.60
C THR A 213 -8.59 13.38 -20.79
N PRO A 214 -9.02 12.14 -21.07
CA PRO A 214 -8.37 10.95 -20.55
C PRO A 214 -6.88 10.90 -20.93
N LEU A 215 -6.06 10.40 -20.00
CA LEU A 215 -4.60 10.28 -20.12
C LEU A 215 -4.16 9.69 -21.46
N SER A 216 -3.20 10.36 -22.09
CA SER A 216 -2.68 9.99 -23.41
C SER A 216 -1.73 8.77 -23.40
N PHE A 217 -1.66 8.04 -22.29
CA PHE A 217 -0.77 6.91 -22.06
C PHE A 217 -1.41 5.84 -21.17
N THR A 218 -0.94 4.61 -21.30
CA THR A 218 -1.23 3.50 -20.37
C THR A 218 0.01 3.18 -19.53
N TYR A 219 -0.17 2.47 -18.41
CA TYR A 219 0.91 2.06 -17.52
C TYR A 219 0.56 0.75 -16.81
N GLU A 220 1.56 0.04 -16.31
CA GLU A 220 1.40 -1.16 -15.48
C GLU A 220 1.46 -0.79 -13.98
N PRO A 221 0.75 -1.52 -13.10
CA PRO A 221 0.62 -1.13 -11.69
C PRO A 221 1.93 -1.35 -10.92
N GLY A 222 2.53 -0.26 -10.45
CA GLY A 222 3.89 -0.21 -9.90
C GLY A 222 4.91 0.54 -10.77
N GLN A 223 4.57 0.89 -12.02
CA GLN A 223 5.39 1.80 -12.81
C GLN A 223 5.39 3.23 -12.24
N PHE A 224 6.39 4.01 -12.65
CA PHE A 224 6.63 5.36 -12.15
C PHE A 224 6.61 6.42 -13.25
N VAL A 225 6.41 7.67 -12.84
CA VAL A 225 6.55 8.87 -13.66
C VAL A 225 7.83 9.61 -13.27
N THR A 226 8.54 10.15 -14.26
CA THR A 226 9.73 11.01 -14.05
C THR A 226 9.31 12.46 -14.23
N PHE A 227 9.40 13.27 -13.17
CA PHE A 227 9.21 14.71 -13.25
C PHE A 227 10.48 15.41 -13.69
N ILE A 228 10.32 16.43 -14.54
CA ILE A 228 11.38 17.31 -15.01
C ILE A 228 11.04 18.70 -14.46
N LEU A 229 11.91 19.24 -13.60
CA LEU A 229 11.70 20.52 -12.93
C LEU A 229 12.89 21.45 -13.18
N ASP A 230 12.64 22.70 -13.56
CA ASP A 230 13.65 23.75 -13.44
C ASP A 230 13.65 24.31 -12.01
N LEU A 231 14.76 24.11 -11.31
CA LEU A 231 14.98 24.63 -9.96
C LEU A 231 16.19 25.55 -9.97
N ASN A 232 15.93 26.85 -10.03
CA ASN A 232 16.92 27.94 -10.07
C ASN A 232 17.86 27.89 -11.31
N GLY A 233 17.33 27.59 -12.49
CA GLY A 233 18.09 27.49 -13.74
C GLY A 233 18.79 26.14 -13.94
N LYS A 234 18.54 25.16 -13.05
CA LYS A 234 19.05 23.80 -13.18
C LYS A 234 17.88 22.83 -13.37
N LYS A 235 17.84 22.14 -14.51
CA LYS A 235 16.93 21.01 -14.73
C LYS A 235 17.27 19.87 -13.75
N VAL A 236 16.27 19.40 -13.02
CA VAL A 236 16.36 18.28 -12.07
C VAL A 236 15.29 17.25 -12.42
N ARG A 237 15.73 16.03 -12.72
CA ARG A 237 14.83 14.88 -12.95
C ARG A 237 14.64 14.08 -11.66
N ARG A 238 13.40 13.74 -11.28
CA ARG A 238 13.11 12.82 -10.16
C ARG A 238 11.87 11.96 -10.43
N SER A 239 11.97 10.69 -10.06
CA SER A 239 10.93 9.69 -10.33
C SER A 239 10.12 9.39 -9.08
N TYR A 240 8.81 9.23 -9.26
CA TYR A 240 7.90 8.79 -8.21
C TYR A 240 6.94 7.74 -8.78
N THR A 241 6.77 6.63 -8.06
CA THR A 241 5.83 5.57 -8.41
C THR A 241 4.42 6.08 -8.50
N ILE A 242 3.70 5.68 -9.55
CA ILE A 242 2.30 5.99 -9.72
C ILE A 242 1.53 5.12 -8.71
N SER A 243 0.87 5.75 -7.75
CA SER A 243 0.12 5.07 -6.68
C SER A 243 -1.34 4.78 -7.09
N SER A 244 -1.87 5.46 -8.10
CA SER A 244 -3.18 5.15 -8.69
C SER A 244 -3.20 3.80 -9.44
N SER A 245 -4.40 3.27 -9.68
CA SER A 245 -4.59 2.10 -10.54
C SER A 245 -4.56 2.49 -12.03
N PRO A 246 -3.91 1.71 -12.91
CA PRO A 246 -4.07 1.80 -14.36
C PRO A 246 -5.52 1.69 -14.90
N THR A 247 -6.50 1.34 -14.07
CA THR A 247 -7.92 1.44 -14.42
C THR A 247 -8.41 2.89 -14.47
N GLU A 248 -7.80 3.78 -13.69
CA GLU A 248 -8.08 5.21 -13.75
C GLU A 248 -7.54 5.77 -15.07
N LYS A 249 -8.44 6.36 -15.87
CA LYS A 249 -8.11 6.93 -17.18
C LYS A 249 -8.05 8.45 -17.20
N ASP A 250 -8.59 9.13 -16.20
CA ASP A 250 -8.67 10.59 -16.19
C ASP A 250 -7.51 11.24 -15.40
N PHE A 251 -6.83 10.49 -14.54
CA PHE A 251 -5.72 10.99 -13.72
C PHE A 251 -4.71 9.91 -13.32
N VAL A 252 -3.49 10.34 -13.01
CA VAL A 252 -2.50 9.56 -12.25
C VAL A 252 -2.25 10.20 -10.89
N GLU A 253 -1.89 9.39 -9.90
CA GLU A 253 -1.48 9.86 -8.58
C GLU A 253 -0.02 9.51 -8.30
N VAL A 254 0.71 10.42 -7.67
CA VAL A 254 2.00 10.12 -7.06
C VAL A 254 1.98 10.53 -5.59
N THR A 255 2.47 9.64 -4.73
CA THR A 255 2.43 9.86 -3.29
C THR A 255 3.84 9.98 -2.75
N ILE A 256 4.15 11.18 -2.26
CA ILE A 256 5.51 11.67 -2.07
C ILE A 256 5.69 11.97 -0.60
N LYS A 257 6.70 11.35 0.00
CA LYS A 257 7.20 11.73 1.33
C LYS A 257 8.13 12.95 1.21
N ARG A 258 7.94 13.93 2.08
CA ARG A 258 8.85 15.07 2.24
C ARG A 258 10.13 14.59 2.93
N GLU A 259 11.24 14.63 2.20
CA GLU A 259 12.58 14.46 2.77
C GLU A 259 13.18 15.82 3.08
N ASP A 260 13.65 16.03 4.32
CA ASP A 260 14.16 17.34 4.79
C ASP A 260 15.32 17.87 3.94
N LYS A 261 16.21 16.98 3.50
CA LYS A 261 17.31 17.30 2.57
C LYS A 261 16.93 17.16 1.09
N GLY A 262 15.77 16.59 0.75
CA GLY A 262 15.35 16.32 -0.62
C GLY A 262 14.91 17.57 -1.39
N LEU A 263 15.59 17.85 -2.50
CA LEU A 263 15.34 19.05 -3.32
C LEU A 263 13.94 19.08 -3.93
N VAL A 264 13.55 18.01 -4.64
CA VAL A 264 12.24 17.92 -5.32
C VAL A 264 11.10 17.63 -4.35
N SER A 265 11.30 16.76 -3.35
CA SER A 265 10.26 16.45 -2.37
C SER A 265 9.81 17.68 -1.57
N ARG A 266 10.74 18.60 -1.24
CA ARG A 266 10.39 19.91 -0.67
C ARG A 266 9.66 20.80 -1.67
N HIS A 267 10.07 20.84 -2.95
CA HIS A 267 9.35 21.63 -3.95
C HIS A 267 7.88 21.19 -4.07
N PHE A 268 7.63 19.87 -4.13
CA PHE A 268 6.28 19.30 -4.13
C PHE A 268 5.45 19.70 -2.89
N HIS A 269 6.03 19.62 -1.68
CA HIS A 269 5.30 19.90 -0.44
C HIS A 269 5.17 21.38 -0.09
N ASP A 270 6.18 22.18 -0.41
CA ASP A 270 6.36 23.55 0.10
C ASP A 270 6.03 24.63 -0.94
N LYS A 271 5.95 24.28 -2.24
CA LYS A 271 5.79 25.25 -3.34
C LYS A 271 4.65 24.95 -4.30
N LEU A 272 4.43 23.69 -4.67
CA LEU A 272 3.40 23.34 -5.66
C LEU A 272 1.98 23.63 -5.17
N LYS A 273 1.13 24.01 -6.11
CA LYS A 273 -0.29 24.33 -5.93
C LYS A 273 -1.12 23.64 -7.00
N VAL A 274 -2.42 23.49 -6.72
CA VAL A 274 -3.39 23.07 -7.72
C VAL A 274 -3.37 24.06 -8.90
N HIS A 275 -3.49 23.53 -10.12
CA HIS A 275 -3.28 24.18 -11.42
C HIS A 275 -1.83 24.43 -11.86
N ASP A 276 -0.82 24.04 -11.06
CA ASP A 276 0.57 24.01 -11.56
C ASP A 276 0.74 22.95 -12.65
N LYS A 277 1.51 23.29 -13.69
CA LYS A 277 1.84 22.40 -14.81
C LYS A 277 3.21 21.78 -14.61
N LEU A 278 3.28 20.45 -14.65
CA LEU A 278 4.51 19.69 -14.40
C LEU A 278 4.91 18.92 -15.66
N GLU A 279 6.15 19.13 -16.13
CA GLU A 279 6.74 18.30 -17.19
C GLU A 279 7.03 16.89 -16.66
N VAL A 280 6.58 15.88 -17.40
CA VAL A 280 6.68 14.47 -17.03
C VAL A 280 7.14 13.59 -18.20
N SER A 281 7.77 12.47 -17.87
CA SER A 281 8.02 11.32 -18.75
C SER A 281 7.49 10.03 -18.12
N VAL A 282 6.59 9.32 -18.82
CA VAL A 282 5.76 8.24 -18.28
C VAL A 282 5.23 7.33 -19.41
N PRO A 283 5.02 6.02 -19.20
CA PRO A 283 5.43 5.21 -18.04
C PRO A 283 6.90 4.79 -18.11
N ASN A 284 7.45 4.45 -16.95
CA ASN A 284 8.80 3.91 -16.80
C ASN A 284 8.85 2.85 -15.67
N GLY A 285 9.83 1.94 -15.74
CA GLY A 285 10.08 0.93 -14.70
C GLY A 285 9.65 -0.51 -15.06
N LYS A 286 10.33 -1.50 -14.46
CA LYS A 286 10.08 -2.96 -14.59
C LYS A 286 9.46 -3.60 -13.32
N PHE A 287 9.24 -2.81 -12.26
CA PHE A 287 8.68 -3.26 -10.98
C PHE A 287 7.15 -3.14 -10.98
N TYR A 288 6.48 -4.14 -11.54
CA TYR A 288 5.02 -4.19 -11.61
C TYR A 288 4.51 -5.63 -11.48
N PHE A 289 3.26 -5.77 -11.05
CA PHE A 289 2.51 -7.03 -11.03
C PHE A 289 1.04 -6.78 -11.40
N ASN A 290 0.62 -7.29 -12.55
CA ASN A 290 -0.71 -7.09 -13.13
C ASN A 290 -1.59 -8.35 -13.11
N GLY A 291 -1.12 -9.42 -12.46
CA GLY A 291 -1.86 -10.68 -12.36
C GLY A 291 -1.60 -11.69 -13.49
N GLU A 292 -0.71 -11.37 -14.44
CA GLU A 292 -0.30 -12.29 -15.51
C GLU A 292 0.93 -13.14 -15.13
N GLN A 293 1.73 -12.70 -14.15
CA GLN A 293 3.04 -13.31 -13.83
C GLN A 293 2.96 -14.52 -12.88
N SER A 294 1.88 -14.62 -12.11
CA SER A 294 1.63 -15.64 -11.07
C SER A 294 0.15 -15.59 -10.69
N ASP A 295 -0.35 -16.63 -10.03
CA ASP A 295 -1.69 -16.68 -9.41
C ASP A 295 -1.73 -16.07 -8.00
N SER A 296 -0.58 -15.63 -7.48
CA SER A 296 -0.43 -15.15 -6.11
C SER A 296 0.68 -14.11 -6.00
N ILE A 297 0.52 -13.12 -5.12
CA ILE A 297 1.47 -12.02 -4.93
C ILE A 297 1.61 -11.64 -3.46
N VAL A 298 2.86 -11.50 -3.02
CA VAL A 298 3.25 -10.96 -1.72
C VAL A 298 3.86 -9.57 -1.92
N LEU A 299 3.26 -8.57 -1.30
CA LEU A 299 3.60 -7.15 -1.41
C LEU A 299 4.15 -6.67 -0.06
N ILE A 300 5.48 -6.58 0.08
CA ILE A 300 6.15 -6.24 1.35
C ILE A 300 6.69 -4.81 1.27
N SER A 301 6.24 -3.92 2.17
CA SER A 301 6.59 -2.50 2.12
C SER A 301 6.81 -1.81 3.46
N GLY A 302 7.54 -0.69 3.42
CA GLY A 302 7.80 0.14 4.60
C GLY A 302 7.90 1.62 4.23
N GLY A 303 7.19 2.47 4.98
CA GLY A 303 7.06 3.90 4.67
C GLY A 303 6.52 4.13 3.25
N VAL A 304 7.08 5.11 2.53
CA VAL A 304 6.59 5.46 1.17
C VAL A 304 6.80 4.36 0.12
N GLY A 305 7.57 3.30 0.42
CA GLY A 305 7.65 2.10 -0.45
C GLY A 305 6.33 1.33 -0.60
N ILE A 306 5.27 1.77 0.10
CA ILE A 306 3.90 1.31 -0.08
C ILE A 306 3.31 1.67 -1.45
N THR A 307 3.81 2.68 -2.15
CA THR A 307 3.19 3.21 -3.38
C THR A 307 3.07 2.22 -4.54
N PRO A 308 4.10 1.44 -4.95
CA PRO A 308 3.92 0.38 -5.96
C PRO A 308 2.94 -0.69 -5.49
N MET A 309 2.96 -1.03 -4.20
CA MET A 309 2.07 -2.03 -3.62
C MET A 309 0.61 -1.58 -3.68
N MET A 310 0.35 -0.30 -3.41
CA MET A 310 -1.00 0.26 -3.46
C MET A 310 -1.53 0.34 -4.89
N SER A 311 -0.68 0.69 -5.87
CA SER A 311 -1.04 0.62 -7.30
C SER A 311 -1.42 -0.80 -7.72
N ALA A 312 -0.65 -1.81 -7.30
CA ALA A 312 -0.96 -3.22 -7.53
C ALA A 312 -2.29 -3.64 -6.87
N VAL A 313 -2.49 -3.38 -5.58
CA VAL A 313 -3.75 -3.74 -4.88
C VAL A 313 -4.95 -3.05 -5.52
N ARG A 314 -4.89 -1.74 -5.78
CA ARG A 314 -5.96 -0.97 -6.43
C ARG A 314 -6.30 -1.56 -7.80
N TYR A 315 -5.31 -1.94 -8.61
CA TYR A 315 -5.51 -2.57 -9.91
C TYR A 315 -6.15 -3.96 -9.82
N LEU A 316 -5.56 -4.86 -9.04
CA LEU A 316 -6.01 -6.26 -8.93
C LEU A 316 -7.44 -6.33 -8.38
N THR A 317 -7.75 -5.51 -7.37
CA THR A 317 -9.10 -5.45 -6.77
C THR A 317 -10.13 -4.80 -7.71
N ALA A 318 -9.77 -3.73 -8.44
CA ALA A 318 -10.63 -3.14 -9.47
C ALA A 318 -10.90 -4.09 -10.65
N LYS A 319 -9.97 -5.01 -10.94
CA LYS A 319 -10.13 -6.08 -11.94
C LYS A 319 -10.87 -7.32 -11.42
N CYS A 320 -11.20 -7.39 -10.13
CA CYS A 320 -11.67 -8.61 -9.46
C CYS A 320 -10.76 -9.81 -9.75
N TRP A 321 -9.44 -9.59 -9.75
CA TRP A 321 -8.45 -10.63 -10.03
C TRP A 321 -8.57 -11.77 -9.00
N PRO A 322 -8.66 -13.04 -9.43
CA PRO A 322 -9.04 -14.15 -8.56
C PRO A 322 -7.88 -14.75 -7.75
N GLY A 323 -6.65 -14.25 -7.93
CA GLY A 323 -5.47 -14.74 -7.23
C GLY A 323 -5.32 -14.21 -5.82
N GLU A 324 -4.43 -14.82 -5.03
CA GLU A 324 -4.23 -14.44 -3.62
C GLU A 324 -3.26 -13.26 -3.47
N ILE A 325 -3.65 -12.27 -2.66
CA ILE A 325 -2.86 -11.07 -2.39
C ILE A 325 -2.51 -11.05 -0.90
N TYR A 326 -1.22 -11.03 -0.58
CA TYR A 326 -0.69 -10.83 0.78
C TYR A 326 0.01 -9.48 0.84
N PHE A 327 -0.45 -8.59 1.71
CA PHE A 327 0.07 -7.23 1.85
C PHE A 327 0.69 -7.05 3.23
N LEU A 328 2.01 -6.81 3.29
CA LEU A 328 2.76 -6.66 4.52
C LEU A 328 3.31 -5.25 4.60
N PHE A 329 2.91 -4.48 5.62
CA PHE A 329 3.38 -3.10 5.81
C PHE A 329 4.02 -2.86 7.18
N CYS A 330 5.22 -2.26 7.21
CA CYS A 330 5.92 -1.91 8.44
C CYS A 330 5.96 -0.38 8.66
N ALA A 331 5.34 0.06 9.76
CA ALA A 331 5.29 1.47 10.19
C ALA A 331 6.22 1.75 11.38
N ARG A 332 6.48 3.04 11.65
CA ARG A 332 7.17 3.49 12.87
C ARG A 332 6.17 3.74 13.99
N THR A 333 5.23 4.64 13.76
CA THR A 333 4.13 5.01 14.65
C THR A 333 2.78 4.82 13.94
N SER A 334 1.66 4.97 14.66
CA SER A 334 0.32 4.97 14.07
C SER A 334 0.17 6.03 12.97
N ASN A 335 0.88 7.15 13.12
CA ASN A 335 0.80 8.26 12.18
C ASN A 335 1.56 7.97 10.87
N ASP A 336 2.43 6.95 10.83
CA ASP A 336 3.15 6.53 9.61
C ASP A 336 2.34 5.54 8.73
N PHE A 337 1.08 5.22 9.08
CA PHE A 337 0.19 4.37 8.28
C PHE A 337 -0.44 5.12 7.10
N ILE A 338 0.31 5.23 6.01
CA ILE A 338 -0.16 5.71 4.70
C ILE A 338 -1.29 4.77 4.20
N TYR A 339 -2.38 5.33 3.66
CA TYR A 339 -3.55 4.61 3.13
C TYR A 339 -4.31 3.68 4.11
N GLN A 340 -4.14 3.82 5.43
CA GLN A 340 -4.73 2.89 6.41
C GLN A 340 -6.21 2.57 6.15
N LYS A 341 -7.05 3.62 6.04
CA LYS A 341 -8.50 3.51 5.86
C LYS A 341 -8.89 2.83 4.54
N GLU A 342 -8.08 3.01 3.50
CA GLU A 342 -8.32 2.40 2.18
C GLU A 342 -7.97 0.92 2.21
N LEU A 343 -6.84 0.54 2.80
CA LEU A 343 -6.46 -0.87 2.97
C LEU A 343 -7.44 -1.63 3.86
N GLU A 344 -7.92 -1.01 4.95
CA GLU A 344 -8.99 -1.55 5.79
C GLU A 344 -10.28 -1.77 4.99
N TYR A 345 -10.69 -0.79 4.18
CA TYR A 345 -11.86 -0.90 3.30
C TYR A 345 -11.70 -2.02 2.26
N LEU A 346 -10.58 -2.04 1.54
CA LEU A 346 -10.31 -3.03 0.49
C LEU A 346 -10.27 -4.45 1.06
N GLN A 347 -9.59 -4.66 2.20
CA GLN A 347 -9.60 -5.96 2.90
C GLN A 347 -11.01 -6.37 3.34
N SER A 348 -11.84 -5.43 3.81
CA SER A 348 -13.23 -5.74 4.17
C SER A 348 -14.12 -6.12 2.97
N ARG A 349 -13.70 -5.77 1.76
CA ARG A 349 -14.44 -5.95 0.51
C ARG A 349 -13.98 -7.16 -0.32
N TYR A 350 -12.70 -7.51 -0.27
CA TYR A 350 -12.08 -8.54 -1.11
C TYR A 350 -11.46 -9.64 -0.24
N SER A 351 -12.08 -10.82 -0.21
CA SER A 351 -11.69 -11.94 0.67
C SER A 351 -10.31 -12.56 0.37
N ASN A 352 -9.77 -12.32 -0.83
CA ASN A 352 -8.44 -12.74 -1.27
C ASN A 352 -7.35 -11.67 -1.02
N LEU A 353 -7.68 -10.56 -0.35
CA LEU A 353 -6.72 -9.54 0.10
C LEU A 353 -6.47 -9.71 1.60
N ASN A 354 -5.30 -10.25 1.92
CA ASN A 354 -4.84 -10.48 3.29
C ASN A 354 -3.86 -9.37 3.68
N VAL A 355 -4.16 -8.55 4.70
CA VAL A 355 -3.30 -7.42 5.12
C VAL A 355 -2.72 -7.65 6.52
N LEU A 356 -1.39 -7.61 6.64
CA LEU A 356 -0.66 -7.58 7.91
C LEU A 356 0.14 -6.29 8.03
N ALA A 357 -0.19 -5.50 9.04
CA ALA A 357 0.59 -4.35 9.45
C ALA A 357 1.41 -4.67 10.71
N SER A 358 2.64 -4.14 10.80
CA SER A 358 3.48 -4.20 12.01
C SER A 358 4.00 -2.82 12.38
N MET A 359 4.05 -2.51 13.68
CA MET A 359 4.54 -1.22 14.16
C MET A 359 5.79 -1.35 15.03
N THR A 360 6.87 -0.67 14.64
CA THR A 360 8.16 -0.72 15.35
C THR A 360 8.24 0.11 16.64
N ARG A 361 7.35 1.09 16.85
CA ARG A 361 7.28 1.92 18.08
C ARG A 361 5.88 1.93 18.69
N ALA A 362 5.32 0.75 18.92
CA ALA A 362 3.96 0.58 19.46
C ALA A 362 3.81 0.97 20.96
N LYS A 363 4.90 1.04 21.73
CA LYS A 363 4.84 1.32 23.17
C LYS A 363 4.22 2.69 23.44
N GLY A 364 3.12 2.72 24.21
CA GLY A 364 2.36 3.93 24.54
C GLY A 364 1.19 4.23 23.60
N THR A 365 1.03 3.47 22.51
CA THR A 365 -0.10 3.59 21.57
C THR A 365 -1.22 2.60 21.87
N SER A 366 -2.38 2.76 21.22
CA SER A 366 -3.54 1.84 21.28
C SER A 366 -3.39 0.58 20.40
N TRP A 367 -2.20 0.35 19.82
CA TRP A 367 -1.99 -0.69 18.81
C TRP A 367 -2.03 -2.12 19.36
N MET A 368 -2.86 -2.95 18.72
CA MET A 368 -3.10 -4.34 19.09
C MET A 368 -2.53 -5.38 18.10
N GLY A 369 -1.98 -4.94 16.96
CA GLY A 369 -1.36 -5.82 15.97
C GLY A 369 0.09 -6.20 16.28
N PRO A 370 0.77 -6.89 15.35
CA PRO A 370 2.20 -7.22 15.45
C PRO A 370 3.08 -6.01 15.82
N GLN A 371 4.06 -6.24 16.69
CA GLN A 371 4.97 -5.20 17.18
C GLN A 371 6.41 -5.52 16.79
N GLY A 372 7.16 -4.50 16.41
CA GLY A 372 8.55 -4.63 15.95
C GLY A 372 8.69 -4.64 14.43
N ARG A 373 9.87 -5.07 13.97
CA ARG A 373 10.15 -5.32 12.55
C ARG A 373 9.56 -6.68 12.14
N PHE A 374 9.45 -6.93 10.84
CA PHE A 374 9.17 -8.29 10.38
C PHE A 374 10.21 -9.28 10.89
N THR A 375 9.77 -10.49 11.21
CA THR A 375 10.59 -11.65 11.56
C THR A 375 10.22 -12.80 10.64
N LYS A 376 11.08 -13.83 10.57
CA LYS A 376 10.83 -15.02 9.76
C LYS A 376 9.51 -15.68 10.16
N GLU A 377 9.27 -15.82 11.46
CA GLU A 377 8.09 -16.45 12.05
C GLU A 377 6.82 -15.64 11.74
N LEU A 378 6.90 -14.30 11.76
CA LEU A 378 5.74 -13.45 11.45
C LEU A 378 5.33 -13.56 9.97
N ILE A 379 6.31 -13.70 9.07
CA ILE A 379 6.10 -13.88 7.64
C ILE A 379 5.52 -15.28 7.37
N ASP A 380 6.15 -16.32 7.91
CA ASP A 380 5.78 -17.73 7.74
C ASP A 380 4.37 -18.05 8.26
N ASN A 381 4.02 -17.56 9.47
CA ASN A 381 2.69 -17.75 10.03
C ASN A 381 1.57 -16.99 9.28
N PHE A 382 1.91 -15.96 8.49
CA PHE A 382 0.93 -15.15 7.77
C PHE A 382 0.75 -15.58 6.30
N ILE A 383 1.78 -16.16 5.69
CA ILE A 383 1.81 -16.47 4.26
C ILE A 383 2.00 -17.99 4.07
N PRO A 384 0.92 -18.76 3.81
CA PRO A 384 1.05 -20.19 3.51
C PRO A 384 1.82 -20.39 2.20
N ASP A 385 2.60 -21.46 2.09
CA ASP A 385 3.35 -21.84 0.87
C ASP A 385 4.12 -20.66 0.24
N ILE A 386 4.87 -19.90 1.05
CA ILE A 386 5.56 -18.67 0.62
C ILE A 386 6.61 -18.92 -0.47
N GLU A 387 7.24 -20.09 -0.46
CA GLU A 387 8.27 -20.51 -1.42
C GLU A 387 7.73 -20.63 -2.86
N LYS A 388 6.41 -20.75 -3.02
CA LYS A 388 5.73 -20.83 -4.33
C LYS A 388 5.25 -19.47 -4.86
N LYS A 389 5.30 -18.41 -4.05
CA LYS A 389 4.62 -17.14 -4.33
C LYS A 389 5.54 -16.11 -4.97
N ARG A 390 4.97 -15.26 -5.83
CA ARG A 390 5.66 -14.07 -6.33
C ARG A 390 5.82 -13.07 -5.18
N ILE A 391 6.99 -12.45 -5.03
CA ILE A 391 7.25 -11.47 -3.96
C ILE A 391 7.77 -10.17 -4.55
N HIS A 392 7.22 -9.04 -4.08
CA HIS A 392 7.68 -7.69 -4.40
C HIS A 392 7.99 -6.95 -3.11
N ILE A 393 9.20 -6.38 -3.01
CA ILE A 393 9.66 -5.66 -1.81
C ILE A 393 10.06 -4.24 -2.18
N CYS A 394 9.52 -3.24 -1.47
CA CYS A 394 9.93 -1.84 -1.63
C CYS A 394 9.92 -1.09 -0.29
N GLY A 395 11.03 -0.45 0.06
CA GLY A 395 11.16 0.27 1.33
C GLY A 395 12.60 0.67 1.64
N PRO A 396 12.91 0.97 2.92
CA PRO A 396 14.27 1.27 3.33
C PRO A 396 15.21 0.08 3.09
N VAL A 397 16.39 0.31 2.50
CA VAL A 397 17.38 -0.75 2.18
C VAL A 397 17.62 -1.74 3.35
N PRO A 398 17.85 -1.30 4.61
CA PRO A 398 18.05 -2.25 5.72
C PRO A 398 16.85 -3.14 6.05
N MET A 399 15.62 -2.71 5.68
CA MET A 399 14.43 -3.56 5.77
C MET A 399 14.42 -4.58 4.62
N MET A 400 14.69 -4.12 3.39
CA MET A 400 14.66 -5.00 2.22
C MET A 400 15.72 -6.11 2.31
N ASP A 401 16.91 -5.79 2.81
CA ASP A 401 17.98 -6.78 3.00
C ASP A 401 17.63 -7.81 4.09
N ALA A 402 17.07 -7.35 5.22
CA ALA A 402 16.59 -8.24 6.28
C ALA A 402 15.48 -9.17 5.78
N VAL A 403 14.50 -8.65 5.02
CA VAL A 403 13.42 -9.45 4.43
C VAL A 403 13.96 -10.43 3.38
N LYS A 404 14.87 -10.02 2.48
CA LYS A 404 15.52 -10.93 1.52
C LYS A 404 16.22 -12.10 2.22
N SER A 405 16.90 -11.86 3.35
CA SER A 405 17.49 -12.93 4.17
C SER A 405 16.42 -13.89 4.70
N MET A 406 15.37 -13.37 5.35
CA MET A 406 14.29 -14.18 5.90
C MET A 406 13.58 -15.04 4.83
N LEU A 407 13.37 -14.48 3.63
CA LEU A 407 12.77 -15.21 2.50
C LEU A 407 13.69 -16.30 1.96
N SER A 408 15.00 -16.04 1.89
CA SER A 408 16.00 -17.07 1.54
C SER A 408 15.99 -18.20 2.57
N ASP A 409 15.88 -17.87 3.87
CA ASP A 409 15.79 -18.86 4.95
C ASP A 409 14.44 -19.62 4.95
N LEU A 410 13.41 -19.10 4.28
CA LEU A 410 12.11 -19.74 4.02
C LEU A 410 12.10 -20.52 2.69
N GLY A 411 13.23 -20.61 1.98
CA GLY A 411 13.34 -21.37 0.73
C GLY A 411 12.78 -20.67 -0.51
N VAL A 412 12.45 -19.38 -0.43
CA VAL A 412 12.00 -18.60 -1.60
C VAL A 412 13.15 -18.43 -2.59
N SER A 413 12.93 -18.78 -3.86
CA SER A 413 13.93 -18.62 -4.92
C SER A 413 14.15 -17.14 -5.26
N LYS A 414 15.37 -16.77 -5.68
CA LYS A 414 15.71 -15.37 -6.01
C LYS A 414 14.86 -14.84 -7.17
N GLU A 415 14.51 -15.72 -8.10
CA GLU A 415 13.74 -15.42 -9.31
C GLU A 415 12.29 -15.00 -8.98
N GLN A 416 11.76 -15.41 -7.82
CA GLN A 416 10.46 -14.99 -7.31
C GLN A 416 10.46 -13.62 -6.64
N ILE A 417 11.62 -13.15 -6.18
CA ILE A 417 11.77 -11.90 -5.45
C ILE A 417 12.12 -10.77 -6.42
N LYS A 418 11.22 -9.80 -6.59
CA LYS A 418 11.55 -8.49 -7.15
C LYS A 418 11.74 -7.49 -6.01
N THR A 419 12.69 -6.56 -6.18
CA THR A 419 12.87 -5.42 -5.26
C THR A 419 12.96 -4.09 -6.00
N GLU A 420 12.49 -3.01 -5.38
CA GLU A 420 12.71 -1.65 -5.87
C GLU A 420 13.22 -0.74 -4.73
N ALA A 421 14.40 -0.15 -4.94
CA ALA A 421 15.04 0.76 -3.98
C ALA A 421 14.77 2.23 -4.33
N PHE A 422 14.28 2.99 -3.34
CA PHE A 422 14.03 4.42 -3.49
C PHE A 422 15.21 5.27 -3.02
N GLY A 423 15.63 6.19 -3.90
CA GLY A 423 16.87 6.93 -3.77
C GLY A 423 18.05 6.12 -4.30
N GLY A 424 18.94 6.76 -5.06
CA GLY A 424 20.23 6.16 -5.39
C GLY A 424 21.04 5.85 -4.14
N ALA A 425 22.04 4.98 -4.28
CA ALA A 425 23.03 4.74 -3.22
C ALA A 425 23.51 6.09 -2.69
N LYS A 426 23.37 6.32 -1.38
CA LYS A 426 23.93 7.53 -0.78
C LYS A 426 25.44 7.49 -1.04
N PRO A 427 26.05 8.56 -1.59
CA PRO A 427 27.49 8.72 -1.46
C PRO A 427 27.81 8.50 0.02
N LYS A 428 28.71 7.56 0.32
CA LYS A 428 29.24 7.48 1.68
C LYS A 428 29.76 8.87 2.02
N GLU A 429 29.39 9.40 3.18
CA GLU A 429 30.02 10.62 3.70
C GLU A 429 31.48 10.27 4.05
N THR A 430 32.32 10.19 3.03
CA THR A 430 33.76 10.29 3.17
C THR A 430 34.01 11.65 3.78
N LYS A 431 34.45 11.64 5.04
CA LYS A 431 35.06 12.83 5.64
C LYS A 431 36.12 13.31 4.67
N LYS A 432 35.97 14.52 4.12
CA LYS A 432 36.99 15.14 3.28
C LYS A 432 38.24 15.37 4.14
N ASN A 433 39.10 14.36 4.22
CA ASN A 433 40.48 14.52 4.65
C ASN A 433 41.18 15.35 3.57
N PRO A 434 41.74 16.53 3.88
CA PRO A 434 42.33 17.42 2.86
C PRO A 434 43.67 16.93 2.26
N ALA A 435 43.89 15.62 2.18
CA ALA A 435 45.22 15.01 2.03
C ALA A 435 45.29 13.77 1.12
N ASN A 436 44.20 13.39 0.43
CA ASN A 436 44.29 12.48 -0.71
C ASN A 436 44.17 13.30 -1.98
N GLU A 437 45.14 13.15 -2.88
CA GLU A 437 44.97 13.51 -4.29
C GLU A 437 43.87 12.59 -4.85
N GLU A 438 42.68 13.15 -5.10
CA GLU A 438 41.55 12.39 -5.67
C GLU A 438 41.97 11.92 -7.07
N LYS A 439 42.03 10.59 -7.28
CA LYS A 439 42.30 10.05 -8.61
C LYS A 439 41.17 10.48 -9.55
N ALA A 440 41.57 11.08 -10.65
CA ALA A 440 40.69 11.47 -11.74
C ALA A 440 41.07 10.70 -13.00
N TYR A 441 40.06 10.23 -13.71
CA TYR A 441 40.19 9.54 -15.00
C TYR A 441 39.59 10.41 -16.09
N ASN A 442 40.02 10.23 -17.34
CA ASN A 442 39.38 10.87 -18.48
C ASN A 442 38.13 10.10 -18.90
N LEU A 443 36.99 10.79 -18.95
CA LEU A 443 35.74 10.27 -19.52
C LEU A 443 35.50 10.95 -20.86
N THR A 444 35.52 10.17 -21.95
CA THR A 444 35.26 10.67 -23.31
C THR A 444 33.90 10.21 -23.82
N PHE A 445 33.05 11.17 -24.19
CA PHE A 445 31.76 10.94 -24.82
C PHE A 445 31.91 11.01 -26.34
N THR A 446 31.80 9.89 -27.05
CA THR A 446 32.23 9.83 -28.44
C THR A 446 31.29 10.53 -29.42
N GLY A 447 29.98 10.59 -29.17
CA GLY A 447 29.02 11.28 -30.05
C GLY A 447 29.13 12.80 -29.97
N SER A 448 29.55 13.35 -28.82
CA SER A 448 29.83 14.80 -28.65
C SER A 448 31.31 15.17 -28.79
N ASN A 449 32.20 14.19 -28.96
CA ASN A 449 33.66 14.33 -28.98
C ASN A 449 34.22 15.20 -27.83
N LYS A 450 33.63 15.05 -26.63
CA LYS A 450 33.96 15.83 -25.45
C LYS A 450 34.58 14.93 -24.38
N THR A 451 35.73 15.34 -23.86
CA THR A 451 36.40 14.68 -22.73
C THR A 451 36.28 15.54 -21.48
N VAL A 452 35.97 14.90 -20.35
CA VAL A 452 35.88 15.55 -19.03
C VAL A 452 36.64 14.74 -17.98
N SER A 453 36.99 15.40 -16.88
CA SER A 453 37.52 14.75 -15.68
C SER A 453 36.39 14.00 -14.97
N LEU A 454 36.64 12.75 -14.59
CA LEU A 454 35.74 11.89 -13.83
C LEU A 454 36.45 11.48 -12.52
N GLY A 455 35.92 11.89 -11.38
CA GLY A 455 36.47 11.49 -10.08
C GLY A 455 36.22 10.02 -9.75
N GLU A 456 37.12 9.38 -9.00
CA GLU A 456 37.06 7.96 -8.62
C GLU A 456 35.71 7.52 -7.99
N GLU A 457 35.06 8.40 -7.22
CA GLU A 457 33.75 8.13 -6.59
C GLU A 457 32.54 8.70 -7.38
N GLN A 458 32.78 9.40 -8.49
CA GLN A 458 31.75 10.03 -9.32
C GLN A 458 31.20 9.05 -10.35
N THR A 459 29.89 9.08 -10.60
CA THR A 459 29.30 8.27 -11.69
C THR A 459 29.42 8.95 -13.05
N ILE A 460 29.45 8.14 -14.12
CA ILE A 460 29.47 8.64 -15.51
C ILE A 460 28.29 9.59 -15.79
N LEU A 461 27.11 9.36 -15.21
CA LEU A 461 25.96 10.25 -15.35
C LEU A 461 26.15 11.59 -14.61
N GLU A 462 26.81 11.62 -13.46
CA GLU A 462 27.08 12.87 -12.74
C GLU A 462 28.09 13.73 -13.50
N ALA A 463 29.14 13.13 -14.06
CA ALA A 463 30.07 13.83 -14.94
C ALA A 463 29.39 14.30 -16.24
N ALA A 464 28.44 13.54 -16.80
CA ALA A 464 27.64 13.96 -17.95
C ALA A 464 26.73 15.16 -17.62
N ASP A 465 26.00 15.11 -16.50
CA ASP A 465 25.18 16.23 -16.00
C ASP A 465 26.02 17.52 -15.81
N GLU A 466 27.24 17.40 -15.26
CA GLU A 466 28.17 18.52 -15.07
C GLU A 466 28.76 19.03 -16.39
N ALA A 467 28.99 18.12 -17.36
CA ALA A 467 29.42 18.44 -18.71
C ALA A 467 28.32 19.08 -19.57
N GLY A 468 27.06 19.06 -19.13
CA GLY A 468 25.90 19.45 -19.95
C GLY A 468 25.60 18.47 -21.09
N ILE A 469 25.97 17.19 -20.93
CA ILE A 469 25.70 16.10 -21.89
C ILE A 469 24.45 15.36 -21.41
N GLU A 470 23.41 15.34 -22.24
CA GLU A 470 22.17 14.64 -21.90
C GLU A 470 22.29 13.13 -22.16
N ILE A 471 22.44 12.36 -21.09
CA ILE A 471 22.14 10.92 -21.07
C ILE A 471 20.69 10.74 -20.59
N ASP A 472 19.91 9.89 -21.26
CA ASP A 472 18.58 9.52 -20.79
C ASP A 472 18.64 8.93 -19.37
N ASN A 473 17.89 9.49 -18.42
CA ASN A 473 17.97 9.04 -17.03
C ASN A 473 16.70 9.30 -16.25
N SER A 474 16.45 8.42 -15.27
CA SER A 474 15.26 8.48 -14.42
C SER A 474 15.56 8.09 -12.97
N CYS A 475 15.54 6.80 -12.61
CA CYS A 475 15.67 6.34 -11.21
C CYS A 475 16.98 6.76 -10.51
N ARG A 476 18.09 6.82 -11.25
CA ARG A 476 19.47 7.00 -10.76
C ARG A 476 19.89 6.01 -9.64
N SER A 477 19.29 4.82 -9.63
CA SER A 477 19.52 3.75 -8.65
C SER A 477 19.80 2.37 -9.27
N GLY A 478 20.04 2.31 -10.59
CA GLY A 478 20.34 1.05 -11.30
C GLY A 478 19.14 0.16 -11.68
N THR A 479 17.90 0.53 -11.31
CA THR A 479 16.71 -0.36 -11.43
C THR A 479 15.77 -0.12 -12.62
N CYS A 480 15.90 1.00 -13.35
CA CYS A 480 15.00 1.32 -14.48
C CYS A 480 15.55 1.12 -15.89
N GLY A 481 16.87 1.01 -16.06
CA GLY A 481 17.51 0.83 -17.38
C GLY A 481 17.48 2.02 -18.34
N MET A 482 16.96 3.19 -17.94
CA MET A 482 16.99 4.38 -18.82
C MET A 482 18.41 4.90 -19.04
N CYS A 483 19.30 4.79 -18.04
CA CYS A 483 20.69 5.28 -18.11
C CYS A 483 21.65 4.32 -18.84
N LYS A 484 21.14 3.51 -19.78
CA LYS A 484 21.95 2.58 -20.56
C LYS A 484 22.77 3.32 -21.60
N VAL A 485 24.08 3.16 -21.53
CA VAL A 485 25.05 3.64 -22.52
C VAL A 485 26.02 2.49 -22.84
N LYS A 486 26.67 2.53 -23.99
CA LYS A 486 27.66 1.51 -24.35
C LYS A 486 29.05 1.96 -23.93
N LEU A 487 29.76 1.12 -23.19
CA LEU A 487 31.17 1.29 -22.89
C LEU A 487 31.99 0.86 -24.11
N LEU A 488 32.79 1.77 -24.66
CA LEU A 488 33.63 1.55 -25.84
C LEU A 488 35.07 1.22 -25.44
N SER A 489 35.57 1.79 -24.35
CA SER A 489 36.89 1.47 -23.77
C SER A 489 36.93 1.69 -22.27
N GLY A 490 37.90 1.06 -21.60
CA GLY A 490 38.14 1.17 -20.17
C GLY A 490 37.28 0.21 -19.33
N LYS A 491 37.33 0.38 -18.00
CA LYS A 491 36.67 -0.50 -17.04
C LYS A 491 35.93 0.26 -15.95
N VAL A 492 34.67 -0.12 -15.76
CA VAL A 492 33.77 0.44 -14.74
C VAL A 492 33.33 -0.61 -13.72
N THR A 493 32.93 -0.15 -12.54
CA THR A 493 32.18 -0.93 -11.55
C THR A 493 30.78 -0.33 -11.36
N MET A 494 29.79 -1.17 -11.07
CA MET A 494 28.41 -0.76 -10.78
C MET A 494 27.97 -1.43 -9.48
N GLU A 495 27.33 -0.68 -8.57
CA GLU A 495 26.80 -1.22 -7.30
C GLU A 495 25.47 -1.95 -7.51
N VAL A 496 24.64 -1.47 -8.43
CA VAL A 496 23.37 -2.08 -8.85
C VAL A 496 23.31 -2.16 -10.37
N ASP A 497 23.09 -3.36 -10.91
CA ASP A 497 22.98 -3.62 -12.35
C ASP A 497 21.66 -4.31 -12.77
N ASP A 498 20.69 -4.42 -11.86
CA ASP A 498 19.35 -5.07 -12.00
C ASP A 498 18.57 -4.80 -13.31
N SER A 499 18.89 -3.71 -14.02
CA SER A 499 18.25 -3.35 -15.28
C SER A 499 18.85 -4.00 -16.53
N LEU A 500 20.06 -4.55 -16.41
CA LEU A 500 20.84 -5.13 -17.51
C LEU A 500 20.60 -6.63 -17.60
N GLU A 501 20.09 -7.06 -18.74
CA GLU A 501 20.05 -8.49 -19.08
C GLU A 501 21.49 -8.97 -19.39
N GLU A 502 21.79 -10.26 -19.20
CA GLU A 502 23.16 -10.78 -19.38
C GLU A 502 23.70 -10.59 -20.81
N ASP A 503 22.86 -10.57 -21.84
CA ASP A 503 23.30 -10.30 -23.21
C ASP A 503 23.67 -8.82 -23.42
N GLU A 504 23.07 -7.88 -22.67
CA GLU A 504 23.44 -6.47 -22.68
C GLU A 504 24.80 -6.25 -22.00
N LYS A 505 25.05 -6.92 -20.87
CA LYS A 505 26.36 -6.89 -20.19
C LYS A 505 27.47 -7.39 -21.11
N ASN A 506 27.23 -8.51 -21.81
CA ASN A 506 28.16 -9.08 -22.78
C ASN A 506 28.40 -8.18 -24.02
N LYS A 507 27.47 -7.26 -24.33
CA LYS A 507 27.62 -6.25 -25.41
C LYS A 507 28.32 -4.96 -24.92
N GLY A 508 28.77 -4.90 -23.67
CA GLY A 508 29.39 -3.72 -23.08
C GLY A 508 28.40 -2.61 -22.71
N ILE A 509 27.10 -2.92 -22.57
CA ILE A 509 26.12 -1.94 -22.09
C ILE A 509 26.26 -1.78 -20.57
N ILE A 510 26.36 -0.54 -20.12
CA ILE A 510 26.51 -0.15 -18.71
C ILE A 510 25.42 0.83 -18.30
N LEU A 511 25.15 0.91 -17.00
CA LEU A 511 24.26 1.91 -16.41
C LEU A 511 25.09 3.12 -16.00
N ALA A 512 25.08 4.19 -16.80
CA ALA A 512 25.84 5.43 -16.55
C ALA A 512 25.56 6.01 -15.14
N CYS A 513 24.36 5.78 -14.61
CA CYS A 513 23.92 6.22 -13.29
C CYS A 513 24.40 5.36 -12.11
N GLN A 514 25.20 4.32 -12.36
CA GLN A 514 25.85 3.45 -11.36
C GLN A 514 27.33 3.20 -11.69
N ALA A 515 27.73 3.36 -12.96
CA ALA A 515 29.08 3.15 -13.44
C ALA A 515 30.06 4.19 -12.88
N LYS A 516 31.02 3.71 -12.08
CA LYS A 516 32.23 4.44 -11.65
C LYS A 516 33.45 3.86 -12.36
N ALA A 517 34.37 4.69 -12.82
CA ALA A 517 35.54 4.24 -13.57
C ALA A 517 36.70 3.84 -12.66
N SER A 518 37.54 2.93 -13.15
CA SER A 518 38.81 2.52 -12.50
C SER A 518 40.05 2.83 -13.34
N GLU A 519 39.83 3.40 -14.54
CA GLU A 519 40.80 3.83 -15.54
C GLU A 519 40.11 4.79 -16.52
N ASP A 520 40.82 5.33 -17.50
CA ASP A 520 40.23 6.17 -18.55
C ASP A 520 39.19 5.40 -19.38
N VAL A 521 38.03 6.01 -19.58
CA VAL A 521 36.83 5.37 -20.17
C VAL A 521 36.27 6.17 -21.33
N SER A 522 35.72 5.48 -22.32
CA SER A 522 34.94 6.10 -23.39
C SER A 522 33.57 5.46 -23.53
N VAL A 523 32.54 6.29 -23.76
CA VAL A 523 31.13 5.86 -23.86
C VAL A 523 30.46 6.41 -25.11
N GLU A 524 29.60 5.58 -25.70
CA GLU A 524 28.71 5.93 -26.80
C GLU A 524 27.49 6.67 -26.23
N VAL A 525 27.48 8.00 -26.41
CA VAL A 525 26.44 8.98 -26.03
C VAL A 525 26.40 10.05 -27.10
#